data_AF-A0A3D4TS96-F1
#
_entry.id   AF-A0A3D4TS96-F1
#
_cell.length_a   1.000
_cell.length_b   1.000
_cell.length_c   1.000
_cell.angle_alpha   90.00
_cell.angle_beta   90.00
_cell.angle_gamma   90.00
#
_symmetry.space_group_name_H-M   'P 1'
#
loop_
_entity.id
_entity.type
_entity.pdbx_description
1 polymer ?
#
loop_
_entity_poly.entity_id
_entity_poly.type
_entity_poly.pdbx_seq_one_letter_code
_entity_poly.pdbx_strand_id
1 'polypeptide(L)'
;RQRALECLARFGQRIRNVPPHRVRALATNTVRQLRSPQSFLVPAETALGHAIEVVSGREEARLIYLGVAHAQPPKPGQRRLVIDIGGGST
;
A
#
# COMPACT_ATOMS: atom_id res chain seq x y z
N ARG A 1 -6.45 -9.99 -12.33
CA ARG A 1 -7.52 -9.68 -11.35
C ARG A 1 -7.73 -10.82 -10.36
N GLN A 2 -8.13 -12.02 -10.80
CA GLN A 2 -8.41 -13.18 -9.93
C GLN A 2 -7.28 -13.47 -8.90
N ARG A 3 -6.03 -13.59 -9.36
CA ARG A 3 -4.86 -13.81 -8.48
C ARG A 3 -4.71 -12.77 -7.36
N ALA A 4 -5.07 -11.51 -7.62
CA ALA A 4 -4.97 -10.45 -6.62
C ALA A 4 -6.05 -10.62 -5.53
N LEU A 5 -7.27 -10.97 -5.93
CA LEU A 5 -8.37 -11.23 -5.00
C LEU A 5 -8.09 -12.46 -4.13
N GLU A 6 -7.55 -13.53 -4.72
CA GLU A 6 -7.12 -14.73 -3.98
C GLU A 6 -6.02 -14.40 -2.96
N CYS A 7 -5.05 -13.56 -3.34
CA CYS A 7 -4.01 -13.10 -2.42
C CYS A 7 -4.60 -12.28 -1.25
N LEU A 8 -5.49 -11.33 -1.55
CA LEU A 8 -6.16 -10.51 -0.54
C LEU A 8 -7.03 -11.36 0.40
N ALA A 9 -7.72 -12.37 -0.11
CA ALA A 9 -8.48 -13.31 0.71
C ALA A 9 -7.58 -14.06 1.71
N ARG A 10 -6.38 -14.49 1.28
CA ARG A 10 -5.39 -15.12 2.16
C ARG A 10 -4.86 -14.16 3.22
N PHE A 11 -4.65 -12.89 2.87
CA PHE A 11 -4.28 -11.87 3.85
C PHE A 11 -5.40 -11.60 4.85
N GLY A 12 -6.64 -11.45 4.37
CA GLY A 12 -7.82 -11.25 5.22
C GLY A 12 -8.03 -12.39 6.22
N GLN A 13 -7.80 -13.64 5.81
CA GLN A 13 -7.78 -14.79 6.73
C GLN A 13 -6.73 -14.62 7.84
N ARG A 14 -5.55 -14.11 7.52
CA ARG A 14 -4.40 -14.01 8.44
C ARG A 14 -4.50 -12.82 9.39
N ILE A 15 -5.17 -11.74 8.98
CA ILE A 15 -5.35 -10.54 9.79
C ILE A 15 -6.76 -10.43 10.39
N ARG A 16 -7.61 -11.46 10.27
CA ARG A 16 -9.02 -11.45 10.71
C ARG A 16 -9.23 -10.98 12.15
N ASN A 17 -8.30 -11.32 13.05
CA ASN A 17 -8.38 -10.97 14.47
C ASN A 17 -7.68 -9.64 14.80
N VAL A 18 -7.16 -8.92 13.81
CA VAL A 18 -6.56 -7.60 13.99
C VAL A 18 -7.69 -6.56 13.95
N PRO A 19 -7.84 -5.72 14.99
CA PRO A 19 -8.87 -4.68 14.99
C PRO A 19 -8.76 -3.77 13.76
N PRO A 20 -9.87 -3.37 13.11
CA PRO A 20 -9.83 -2.59 11.87
C PRO A 20 -9.01 -1.29 11.97
N HIS A 21 -9.04 -0.59 13.12
CA HIS A 21 -8.27 0.62 13.35
C HIS A 21 -6.74 0.39 13.43
N ARG A 22 -6.29 -0.86 13.49
CA ARG A 22 -4.88 -1.26 13.47
C ARG A 22 -4.44 -1.82 12.11
N VAL A 23 -5.33 -1.80 11.12
CA VAL A 23 -5.02 -2.21 9.74
C VAL A 23 -5.17 -1.02 8.83
N ARG A 24 -4.11 -0.71 8.07
CA ARG A 24 -4.15 0.27 7.00
C ARG A 24 -3.64 -0.37 5.73
N ALA A 25 -4.54 -0.64 4.79
CA ALA A 25 -4.22 -1.21 3.49
C ALA A 25 -4.18 -0.11 2.43
N LEU A 26 -3.12 -0.08 1.63
CA LEU A 26 -2.88 0.98 0.65
C LEU A 26 -2.80 0.39 -0.77
N ALA A 27 -3.34 1.11 -1.73
CA ALA A 27 -3.21 0.84 -3.16
C ALA A 27 -2.47 2.00 -3.84
N THR A 28 -1.55 1.65 -4.74
CA THR A 28 -0.64 2.61 -5.38
C THR A 28 -0.88 2.72 -6.89
N ASN A 29 0.18 2.85 -7.68
CA ASN A 29 0.14 3.29 -9.07
C ASN A 29 -0.85 2.51 -9.94
N THR A 30 -0.82 1.18 -9.90
CA THR A 30 -1.67 0.36 -10.77
C THR A 30 -3.16 0.63 -10.55
N VAL A 31 -3.59 0.86 -9.30
CA VAL A 31 -5.00 1.17 -8.99
C VAL A 31 -5.32 2.62 -9.30
N ARG A 32 -4.39 3.57 -9.05
CA ARG A 32 -4.54 4.98 -9.44
C ARG A 32 -4.81 5.16 -10.93
N GLN A 33 -4.19 4.33 -11.77
CA GLN A 33 -4.32 4.42 -13.23
C GLN A 33 -5.56 3.70 -13.80
N LEU A 34 -6.35 3.00 -12.98
CA LEU A 34 -7.57 2.36 -13.46
C LEU A 34 -8.61 3.42 -13.85
N ARG A 35 -9.23 3.24 -15.03
CA ARG A 35 -10.39 4.06 -15.44
C ARG A 35 -11.57 3.96 -14.46
N SER A 36 -11.72 2.81 -13.81
CA SER A 36 -12.75 2.55 -12.79
C SER A 36 -12.15 1.75 -11.63
N PRO A 37 -11.49 2.43 -10.66
CA PRO A 37 -10.83 1.77 -9.53
C PRO A 37 -11.80 0.96 -8.67
N GLN A 38 -13.03 1.44 -8.53
CA GLN A 38 -14.07 0.80 -7.72
C GLN A 38 -14.42 -0.62 -8.20
N SER A 39 -14.31 -0.87 -9.50
CA SER A 39 -14.50 -2.22 -10.04
C SER A 39 -13.50 -3.24 -9.46
N PHE A 40 -12.32 -2.79 -9.04
CA PHE A 40 -11.33 -3.62 -8.37
C PHE A 40 -11.42 -3.50 -6.84
N LEU A 41 -11.58 -2.29 -6.30
CA LEU A 41 -11.55 -2.03 -4.86
C LEU A 41 -12.68 -2.72 -4.12
N VAL A 42 -13.94 -2.65 -4.59
CA VAL A 42 -15.08 -3.28 -3.90
C VAL A 42 -14.86 -4.78 -3.63
N PRO A 43 -14.54 -5.63 -4.64
CA PRO A 43 -14.26 -7.03 -4.36
C PRO A 43 -12.93 -7.24 -3.61
N ALA A 44 -11.95 -6.35 -3.76
CA ALA A 44 -10.67 -6.44 -3.04
C ALA A 44 -10.81 -6.18 -1.54
N GLU A 45 -11.57 -5.15 -1.15
CA GLU A 45 -11.91 -4.82 0.24
C GLU A 45 -12.76 -5.93 0.87
N THR A 46 -13.70 -6.49 0.10
CA THR A 46 -14.50 -7.65 0.53
C THR A 46 -13.61 -8.86 0.80
N ALA A 47 -12.64 -9.15 -0.08
CA ALA A 47 -11.70 -10.25 0.10
C ALA A 47 -10.76 -10.02 1.30
N LEU A 48 -10.28 -8.79 1.49
CA LEU A 48 -9.36 -8.43 2.57
C LEU A 48 -10.08 -8.32 3.93
N GLY A 49 -11.34 -7.94 3.96
CA GLY A 49 -12.10 -7.60 5.17
C GLY A 49 -11.78 -6.20 5.73
N HIS A 50 -11.05 -5.36 4.98
CA HIS A 50 -10.65 -4.02 5.37
C HIS A 50 -10.70 -3.08 4.17
N ALA A 51 -10.94 -1.79 4.44
CA ALA A 51 -10.90 -0.74 3.43
C ALA A 51 -9.48 -0.58 2.84
N ILE A 52 -9.40 -0.22 1.57
CA ILE A 52 -8.14 -0.02 0.84
C ILE A 52 -8.08 1.43 0.37
N GLU A 53 -7.12 2.18 0.91
CA GLU A 53 -6.91 3.59 0.56
C GLU A 53 -6.04 3.71 -0.69
N VAL A 54 -6.54 4.41 -1.72
CA VAL A 54 -5.71 4.76 -2.89
C VAL A 54 -4.92 6.03 -2.56
N VAL A 55 -3.62 5.89 -2.38
CA VAL A 55 -2.74 7.01 -2.00
C VAL A 55 -2.14 7.68 -3.23
N SER A 56 -1.88 8.98 -3.16
CA SER A 56 -1.16 9.71 -4.21
C SER A 56 0.30 9.23 -4.32
N GLY A 57 0.95 9.47 -5.47
CA GLY A 57 2.39 9.17 -5.61
C GLY A 57 3.27 9.93 -4.61
N ARG A 58 2.87 11.15 -4.23
CA ARG A 58 3.58 11.93 -3.20
C ARG A 58 3.48 11.30 -1.82
N GLU A 59 2.29 10.79 -1.47
CA GLU A 59 2.08 10.11 -0.19
C GLU A 59 2.79 8.76 -0.14
N GLU A 60 2.78 8.01 -1.24
CA GLU A 60 3.58 6.80 -1.41
C GLU A 60 5.08 7.08 -1.18
N ALA A 61 5.65 8.09 -1.87
CA ALA A 61 7.04 8.48 -1.71
C ALA A 61 7.37 8.93 -0.27
N ARG A 62 6.46 9.68 0.37
CA ARG A 62 6.62 10.11 1.77
C ARG A 62 6.65 8.93 2.73
N LEU A 63 5.72 7.97 2.58
CA LEU A 63 5.64 6.77 3.42
C LEU A 63 6.86 5.87 3.24
N ILE A 64 7.32 5.68 2.00
CA ILE A 64 8.55 4.94 1.70
C ILE A 64 9.75 5.61 2.38
N TYR A 65 9.92 6.93 2.19
CA TYR A 65 11.00 7.67 2.82
C TYR A 65 10.99 7.50 4.34
N LEU A 66 9.82 7.63 4.98
CA LEU A 66 9.68 7.44 6.43
C LEU A 66 10.02 6.02 6.88
N GLY A 67 9.59 5.00 6.14
CA GLY A 67 9.96 3.61 6.42
C GLY A 67 11.47 3.40 6.39
N VAL A 68 12.14 3.92 5.35
CA VAL A 68 13.60 3.83 5.22
C VAL A 68 14.30 4.65 6.31
N ALA A 69 13.83 5.86 6.63
CA ALA A 69 14.41 6.69 7.68
C ALA A 69 14.26 6.08 9.08
N HIS A 70 13.16 5.37 9.34
CA HIS A 70 12.95 4.67 10.60
C HIS A 70 13.83 3.41 10.72
N ALA A 71 13.94 2.61 9.65
CA ALA A 71 14.75 1.40 9.66
C ALA A 71 16.26 1.68 9.58
N GLN A 72 16.65 2.77 8.91
CA GLN A 72 18.02 3.24 8.76
C GLN A 72 18.10 4.73 9.11
N PRO A 73 18.24 5.06 10.41
CA PRO A 73 18.33 6.44 10.87
C PRO A 73 19.48 7.18 10.19
N PRO A 74 19.25 8.40 9.67
CA PRO A 74 20.32 9.19 9.07
C PRO A 74 21.33 9.63 10.13
N LYS A 75 22.60 9.72 9.75
CA LYS A 75 23.61 10.36 10.60
C LYS A 75 23.31 11.86 10.70
N PRO A 76 23.59 12.51 11.85
CA PRO A 76 23.44 13.95 12.00
C PRO A 76 24.11 14.71 10.86
N GLY A 77 23.40 15.70 10.29
CA GLY A 77 23.90 16.56 9.21
C GLY A 77 23.93 15.92 7.82
N GLN A 78 23.57 14.64 7.65
CA GLN A 78 23.58 13.99 6.35
C GLN A 78 22.23 14.08 5.64
N ARG A 79 22.24 14.58 4.40
CA ARG A 79 21.09 14.49 3.49
C ARG A 79 21.07 13.10 2.86
N ARG A 80 19.85 12.61 2.59
CA ARG A 80 19.64 11.35 1.86
C ARG A 80 18.67 11.53 0.72
N LEU A 81 18.91 10.78 -0.34
CA LEU A 81 17.95 10.54 -1.41
C LEU A 81 17.51 9.08 -1.30
N VAL A 82 16.21 8.85 -1.40
CA VAL A 82 15.63 7.50 -1.48
C VAL A 82 14.99 7.40 -2.86
N ILE A 83 15.32 6.34 -3.58
CA ILE A 83 14.74 6.01 -4.88
C ILE A 83 14.10 4.64 -4.72
N ASP A 84 12.82 4.53 -5.05
CA ASP A 84 12.08 3.27 -5.04
C ASP A 84 11.61 2.96 -6.46
N ILE A 85 12.06 1.86 -7.05
CA ILE A 85 11.73 1.52 -8.43
C ILE A 85 10.64 0.44 -8.41
N GLY A 86 9.40 0.86 -8.62
CA GLY A 86 8.23 -0.01 -8.70
C GLY A 86 7.93 -0.48 -10.13
N GLY A 87 6.89 -1.29 -10.27
CA GLY A 87 6.46 -1.82 -11.58
C GLY A 87 5.76 -0.82 -12.50
N GLY A 88 5.40 0.37 -12.01
CA GLY A 88 4.77 1.43 -12.81
C GLY A 88 4.93 2.84 -12.26
N SER A 89 5.77 3.01 -11.24
CA SER A 89 6.14 4.29 -10.63
C SER A 89 7.58 4.23 -10.15
N THR A 90 8.16 5.40 -9.92
CA THR A 90 9.48 5.59 -9.30
C THR A 90 9.42 6.79 -8.36
#